data_AF-A0A069PP08-F1
#
_entry.id   AF-A0A069PP08-F1
#
_cell.length_a   1.000
_cell.length_b   1.000
_cell.length_c   1.000
_cell.angle_alpha   90.00
_cell.angle_beta   90.00
_cell.angle_gamma   90.00
#
_symmetry.space_group_name_H-M   'P 1'
#
loop_
_entity.id
_entity.type
_entity.pdbx_description
1 polymer ?
#
loop_
_entity_poly.entity_id
_entity_poly.type
_entity_poly.pdbx_seq_one_letter_code
_entity_poly.pdbx_strand_id
1 'polypeptide(L)'
;MAAYEPVCITYYDADTQTMRNCTVLRSHVQAAIDRASGISVPPDAEAFSEAPIKDEDARKLGGMIYMILAASYPELRARLQITTDSPMD
;
A
#
# COMPACT_ATOMS: atom_id res chain seq x y z
N MET A 1 -26.26 11.56 -6.18
CA MET A 1 -24.97 12.26 -6.02
C MET A 1 -23.90 11.18 -6.11
N ALA A 2 -22.97 11.26 -7.07
CA ALA A 2 -21.86 10.31 -7.08
C ALA A 2 -21.09 10.51 -5.77
N ALA A 3 -20.93 9.45 -4.98
CA ALA A 3 -20.21 9.52 -3.73
C ALA A 3 -18.77 9.98 -4.01
N TYR A 4 -18.27 10.95 -3.26
CA TYR A 4 -16.86 11.28 -3.26
C TYR A 4 -16.12 10.10 -2.63
N GLU A 5 -15.56 9.25 -3.48
CA GLU A 5 -14.83 8.06 -3.05
C GLU A 5 -13.35 8.27 -3.33
N PRO A 6 -12.56 8.69 -2.32
CA PRO A 6 -11.15 8.94 -2.51
C PRO A 6 -10.36 7.63 -2.54
N VAL A 7 -9.31 7.61 -3.35
CA VAL A 7 -8.27 6.58 -3.33
C VAL A 7 -6.94 7.26 -3.01
N CYS A 8 -6.15 6.67 -2.13
CA CYS A 8 -4.77 7.07 -1.89
C CYS A 8 -3.84 6.24 -2.78
N ILE A 9 -2.96 6.90 -3.51
CA ILE A 9 -1.91 6.26 -4.30
C ILE A 9 -0.58 6.60 -3.65
N THR A 10 0.12 5.57 -3.21
CA THR A 10 1.50 5.67 -2.72
C THR A 10 2.46 5.20 -3.81
N TYR A 11 3.49 5.99 -4.08
CA TYR A 11 4.52 5.64 -5.07
C TYR A 11 5.89 6.18 -4.63
N TYR A 12 6.95 5.60 -5.18
CA TYR A 12 8.30 6.09 -5.01
C TYR A 12 8.65 7.04 -6.17
N ASP A 13 8.99 8.28 -5.85
CA ASP A 13 9.51 9.26 -6.79
C ASP A 13 11.03 9.08 -6.86
N ALA A 14 11.50 8.45 -7.94
CA ALA A 14 12.92 8.13 -8.13
C ALA A 14 13.80 9.38 -8.35
N ASP A 15 13.24 10.45 -8.92
CA ASP A 15 13.97 11.69 -9.18
C ASP A 15 14.33 12.39 -7.86
N THR A 16 13.40 12.40 -6.91
CA THR A 16 13.62 12.99 -5.58
C THR A 16 14.02 11.97 -4.51
N GLN A 17 13.99 10.69 -4.84
CA GLN A 17 14.21 9.56 -3.92
C GLN A 17 13.32 9.60 -2.68
N THR A 18 12.05 9.99 -2.87
CA THR A 18 11.07 10.14 -1.79
C THR A 18 9.82 9.29 -2.01
N MET A 19 9.17 8.91 -0.91
CA MET A 19 7.82 8.37 -0.97
C MET A 19 6.83 9.49 -1.13
N ARG A 20 5.88 9.34 -2.05
CA ARG A 20 4.79 10.28 -2.24
C ARG A 20 3.45 9.60 -2.06
N ASN A 21 2.51 10.38 -1.55
CA ASN A 21 1.11 10.01 -1.45
C ASN A 21 0.29 11.08 -2.17
N CYS A 22 -0.62 10.65 -3.03
CA CYS A 22 -1.62 11.54 -3.61
C CYS A 22 -3.01 10.95 -3.44
N THR A 23 -4.00 11.84 -3.35
CA THR A 23 -5.41 11.46 -3.28
C THR A 23 -6.07 11.78 -4.60
N VAL A 24 -6.78 10.81 -5.15
CA VAL A 24 -7.54 10.94 -6.39
C VAL A 24 -8.96 10.42 -6.19
N LEU A 25 -9.86 10.76 -7.11
CA LEU A 25 -11.18 10.12 -7.16
C LEU A 25 -11.02 8.68 -7.64
N ARG A 26 -11.71 7.73 -7.01
CA ARG A 26 -11.74 6.32 -7.43
C ARG A 26 -12.12 6.17 -8.90
N SER A 27 -13.08 6.95 -9.36
CA SER A 27 -13.53 6.95 -10.76
C SER A 27 -12.40 7.24 -11.76
N HIS A 28 -11.39 8.02 -11.38
CA HIS A 28 -10.24 8.32 -12.25
C HIS A 28 -9.27 7.15 -12.41
N VAL A 29 -9.31 6.17 -11.50
CA VAL A 29 -8.37 5.04 -11.47
C VAL A 29 -9.06 3.68 -11.49
N GLN A 30 -10.37 3.64 -11.72
CA GLN A 30 -11.18 2.43 -11.67
C GLN A 30 -10.64 1.34 -12.60
N ALA A 31 -10.27 1.69 -13.83
CA ALA A 31 -9.72 0.73 -14.79
C ALA A 31 -8.35 0.14 -14.39
N ALA A 32 -7.59 0.82 -13.53
CA ALA A 32 -6.36 0.28 -12.95
C ALA A 32 -6.68 -0.66 -11.79
N ILE A 33 -7.63 -0.27 -10.92
CA ILE A 33 -8.13 -1.10 -9.82
C ILE A 33 -8.70 -2.42 -10.33
N ASP A 34 -9.53 -2.40 -11.38
CA ASP A 34 -10.17 -3.59 -11.95
C ASP A 34 -9.17 -4.63 -12.48
N ARG A 35 -7.93 -4.21 -12.78
CA ARG A 35 -6.85 -5.07 -13.30
C ARG A 35 -5.82 -5.44 -12.24
N ALA A 36 -5.88 -4.81 -11.06
CA ALA A 36 -4.90 -5.02 -10.01
C ALA A 36 -5.22 -6.28 -9.20
N SER A 37 -4.18 -7.01 -8.79
CA SER A 37 -4.31 -7.97 -7.69
C SER A 37 -4.22 -7.20 -6.37
N GLY A 38 -5.36 -7.07 -5.68
CA GLY A 38 -5.42 -6.46 -4.36
C GLY A 38 -4.97 -7.43 -3.27
N ILE A 39 -4.37 -6.90 -2.20
CA ILE A 39 -4.12 -7.63 -0.95
C ILE A 39 -4.79 -6.85 0.17
N SER A 40 -5.60 -7.53 0.98
CA SER A 40 -6.21 -6.95 2.18
C SER A 40 -5.20 -6.88 3.33
N VAL A 41 -5.36 -5.91 4.23
CA VAL A 41 -4.63 -5.86 5.50
C VAL A 41 -5.65 -5.80 6.65
N PRO A 42 -5.66 -6.77 7.58
CA PRO A 42 -4.78 -7.93 7.62
C PRO A 42 -4.98 -8.87 6.41
N PRO A 43 -3.91 -9.56 5.96
CA PRO A 43 -4.06 -10.64 5.01
C PRO A 43 -5.02 -11.65 5.66
N ASP A 44 -6.01 -12.13 4.92
CA ASP A 44 -7.09 -13.00 5.41
C ASP A 44 -8.23 -12.30 6.18
N ALA A 45 -8.30 -10.97 6.17
CA ALA A 45 -9.51 -10.27 6.62
C ALA A 45 -10.74 -10.73 5.81
N GLU A 46 -11.78 -11.21 6.50
CA GLU A 46 -13.06 -11.52 5.86
C GLU A 46 -13.67 -10.26 5.25
N ALA A 47 -14.32 -10.43 4.09
CA ALA A 47 -15.10 -9.35 3.50
C ALA A 47 -16.18 -8.88 4.50
N PHE A 48 -16.34 -7.56 4.63
CA PHE A 48 -17.28 -6.94 5.57
C PHE A 48 -17.02 -7.25 7.05
N SER A 49 -15.79 -7.63 7.41
CA SER A 49 -15.41 -7.78 8.82
C SER A 49 -15.64 -6.49 9.60
N GLU A 50 -16.26 -6.62 10.78
CA GLU A 50 -16.43 -5.53 11.75
C GLU A 50 -15.30 -5.48 12.78
N ALA A 51 -14.27 -6.32 12.64
CA ALA A 51 -13.13 -6.32 13.54
C ALA A 51 -12.42 -4.95 13.51
N PRO A 52 -12.02 -4.42 14.68
CA PRO A 52 -11.34 -3.13 14.73
C PRO A 52 -9.98 -3.21 14.05
N ILE A 53 -9.66 -2.21 13.23
CA ILE A 53 -8.32 -1.98 12.68
C ILE A 53 -7.41 -1.51 13.82
N LYS A 54 -6.29 -2.19 14.05
CA LYS A 54 -5.31 -1.88 15.10
C LYS A 54 -4.09 -1.19 14.52
N ASP A 55 -3.30 -0.58 15.40
CA ASP A 55 -2.01 0.03 15.04
C ASP A 55 -1.06 -0.96 14.33
N GLU A 56 -1.17 -2.25 14.67
CA GLU A 56 -0.42 -3.32 14.02
C GLU A 56 -0.81 -3.47 12.54
N ASP A 57 -2.09 -3.39 12.22
CA ASP A 57 -2.59 -3.50 10.85
C ASP A 57 -2.12 -2.30 10.03
N ALA A 58 -2.16 -1.09 10.61
CA ALA A 58 -1.62 0.11 9.98
C ALA A 58 -0.11 0.01 9.71
N ARG A 59 0.66 -0.53 10.68
CA ARG A 59 2.10 -0.76 10.52
C ARG A 59 2.39 -1.79 9.42
N LYS A 60 1.63 -2.89 9.38
CA LYS A 60 1.75 -3.93 8.34
C LYS A 60 1.41 -3.40 6.96
N LEU A 61 0.33 -2.63 6.82
CA LEU A 61 -0.04 -1.98 5.56
C LEU A 61 1.07 -1.06 5.05
N GLY A 62 1.59 -0.19 5.92
CA GLY A 62 2.71 0.69 5.58
C GLY A 62 3.96 -0.10 5.16
N GLY A 63 4.33 -1.11 5.94
CA GLY A 63 5.45 -2.01 5.64
C GLY A 63 5.30 -2.69 4.28
N MET A 64 4.12 -3.27 4.00
CA MET A 64 3.83 -3.91 2.71
C MET A 64 3.99 -2.96 1.53
N ILE A 65 3.49 -1.72 1.63
CA ILE A 65 3.64 -0.71 0.57
C ILE A 65 5.13 -0.45 0.30
N TYR A 66 5.95 -0.27 1.34
CA TYR A 66 7.39 -0.08 1.18
C TYR A 66 8.06 -1.29 0.52
N MET A 67 7.71 -2.52 0.93
CA MET A 67 8.31 -3.73 0.38
C MET A 67 7.94 -3.96 -1.10
N ILE A 68 6.68 -3.70 -1.48
CA ILE A 68 6.22 -3.79 -2.87
C ILE A 68 7.02 -2.83 -3.76
N LEU A 69 7.19 -1.59 -3.32
CA LEU A 69 7.94 -0.59 -4.09
C LEU A 69 9.44 -0.92 -4.11
N ALA A 70 10.03 -1.27 -2.97
CA ALA A 70 11.45 -1.60 -2.85
C ALA A 70 11.87 -2.81 -3.70
N ALA A 71 10.93 -3.68 -4.09
CA ALA A 71 11.22 -4.75 -5.05
C ALA A 71 11.66 -4.22 -6.42
N SER A 72 11.22 -3.02 -6.80
CA SER A 72 11.56 -2.36 -8.07
C SER A 72 12.60 -1.24 -7.95
N TYR A 73 12.95 -0.83 -6.72
CA TYR A 73 13.85 0.30 -6.44
C TYR A 73 14.96 -0.11 -5.45
N PRO A 74 16.13 -0.59 -5.94
CA PRO A 74 17.22 -1.07 -5.09
C PRO A 74 17.73 -0.04 -4.07
N GLU A 75 17.75 1.24 -4.43
CA GLU A 75 18.13 2.36 -3.57
C GLU A 75 17.15 2.57 -2.42
N LEU A 76 15.85 2.37 -2.66
CA LEU A 76 14.85 2.36 -1.61
C LEU A 76 15.05 1.15 -0.71
N ARG A 77 15.22 -0.05 -1.30
CA ARG A 77 15.46 -1.29 -0.56
C ARG A 77 16.65 -1.18 0.39
N ALA A 78 17.77 -0.61 -0.07
CA ALA A 78 18.99 -0.44 0.73
C ALA A 78 18.80 0.47 1.95
N ARG A 79 17.77 1.33 1.96
CA ARG A 79 17.46 2.26 3.05
C ARG A 79 16.43 1.71 4.04
N LEU A 80 15.74 0.62 3.70
CA LEU A 80 14.68 0.07 4.56
C LEU A 80 15.29 -0.58 5.81
N GLN A 81 14.74 -0.19 6.96
CA GLN A 81 15.02 -0.80 8.26
C GLN A 81 13.71 -1.36 8.83
N ILE A 82 13.09 -2.28 8.08
CA ILE A 82 11.79 -2.85 8.42
C ILE A 82 12.00 -4.30 8.90
N THR A 83 11.49 -4.59 10.09
CA THR A 83 11.39 -5.96 10.59
C THR A 83 10.26 -6.68 9.86
N THR A 84 10.56 -7.83 9.27
CA THR A 84 9.57 -8.73 8.67
C THR A 84 9.24 -9.88 9.62
N ASP A 85 8.02 -10.41 9.54
CA ASP A 85 7.59 -11.55 10.37
C ASP A 85 8.40 -12.83 10.05
N SER A 86 9.02 -12.89 8.87
CA SER A 86 9.94 -13.96 8.47
C SER A 86 11.06 -13.38 7.60
N PRO A 87 12.26 -13.98 7.56
CA PRO A 87 13.32 -13.55 6.67
C PRO A 87 12.81 -13.45 5.23
N MET A 88 13.22 -12.40 4.53
CA MET A 88 13.01 -12.32 3.09
C MET A 88 14.15 -13.07 2.41
N ASP A 89 13.82 -14.15 1.72
CA ASP A 89 14.75 -14.92 0.88
C ASP A 89 15.26 -14.11 -0.33
#